data_AF-A0A3M7T7E4-F1
#
_entry.id   AF-A0A3M7T7E4-F1
#
_cell.length_a   1.000
_cell.length_b   1.000
_cell.length_c   1.000
_cell.angle_alpha   90.00
_cell.angle_beta   90.00
_cell.angle_gamma   90.00
#
_symmetry.space_group_name_H-M   'P 1'
#
loop_
_entity.id
_entity.type
_entity.pdbx_description
1 polymer ?
#
loop_
_entity_poly.entity_id
_entity_poly.type
_entity_poly.pdbx_seq_one_letter_code
_entity_poly.pdbx_strand_id
1 'polypeptide(L)'
;MEDLDIILPCGFIAKYKDIFCSKNNFECPECKTHTTSQEECLHLPRNKLIINQTILNSKKNKFKDCLKKLELYKNDPKFYIDESYTKIKNNIYLRREEIKIMLNKKIDEYFENLLKMIDDERDSNFVVVFDKLKQISSLEQETSNFNVKEDSDVFSKIKLIKEFKSKIDSGTHFVENTIEKFTKANLKLMESNEHIDITKLFGELFLGPETNIISYGSEQDIDDDSRSEATFQFVINDFSKCIKSKNLKLTSKQCIVRNLEWTLVIEFNKRENDEPGLHSILVYNPTSRSHKWNVNARLEVKLLNTTDNLQSVVRTMENWFFDTNHKYCSFDDLVCINKVMNPENKLYNHEKDSITIEVNIKAQLPQLIEK
;
A
#
# COMPACT_ATOMS: atom_id res chain seq x y z
N MET A 1 37.15 -13.72 -6.11
CA MET A 1 36.71 -12.37 -6.45
C MET A 1 37.91 -11.57 -6.93
N GLU A 2 38.04 -10.38 -6.37
CA GLU A 2 38.86 -9.27 -6.87
C GLU A 2 40.38 -9.49 -6.80
N ASP A 3 40.88 -10.17 -5.76
CA ASP A 3 42.34 -10.38 -5.56
C ASP A 3 42.90 -11.67 -6.19
N LEU A 4 42.10 -12.33 -7.04
CA LEU A 4 42.49 -13.54 -7.75
C LEU A 4 43.61 -13.24 -8.76
N ASP A 5 44.67 -14.03 -8.75
CA ASP A 5 45.78 -13.91 -9.69
C ASP A 5 45.43 -14.57 -11.03
N ILE A 6 45.58 -13.81 -12.12
CA ILE A 6 45.39 -14.28 -13.49
C ILE A 6 46.64 -13.98 -14.33
N ILE A 7 46.87 -14.78 -15.36
CA ILE A 7 48.07 -14.70 -16.20
C ILE A 7 47.78 -13.87 -17.45
N LEU A 8 48.63 -12.90 -17.76
CA LEU A 8 48.57 -12.13 -19.00
C LEU A 8 49.19 -12.93 -20.16
N PRO A 9 48.87 -12.62 -21.43
CA PRO A 9 49.43 -13.32 -22.60
C PRO A 9 50.97 -13.29 -22.65
N CYS A 10 51.58 -12.26 -22.08
CA CYS A 10 53.02 -12.11 -21.92
C CYS A 10 53.63 -12.93 -20.78
N GLY A 11 52.83 -13.67 -20.01
CA GLY A 11 53.27 -14.55 -18.92
C GLY A 11 53.37 -13.89 -17.54
N PHE A 12 53.18 -12.58 -17.44
CA PHE A 12 53.10 -11.87 -16.16
C PHE A 12 51.77 -12.14 -15.44
N ILE A 13 51.73 -11.91 -14.13
CA ILE A 13 50.54 -12.10 -13.31
C ILE A 13 49.94 -10.73 -13.01
N ALA A 14 48.63 -10.62 -13.16
CA ALA A 14 47.86 -9.44 -12.76
C ALA A 14 46.69 -9.87 -11.88
N LYS A 15 46.13 -8.92 -11.12
CA LYS A 15 44.91 -9.18 -10.35
C LYS A 15 43.70 -9.14 -11.27
N TYR A 16 42.76 -10.03 -10.98
CA TYR A 16 41.52 -10.17 -11.71
C TYR A 16 40.75 -8.85 -11.81
N LYS A 17 40.65 -8.08 -10.71
CA LYS A 17 39.97 -6.77 -10.70
C LYS A 17 40.59 -5.74 -11.64
N ASP A 18 41.92 -5.74 -11.77
CA ASP A 18 42.66 -4.73 -12.54
C ASP A 18 42.44 -4.94 -14.05
N ILE A 19 42.26 -6.19 -14.47
CA ILE A 19 41.93 -6.55 -15.85
C ILE A 19 40.42 -6.47 -16.11
N PHE A 20 39.61 -6.88 -15.14
CA PHE A 20 38.15 -6.89 -15.29
C PHE A 20 37.54 -5.49 -15.42
N CYS A 21 38.11 -4.50 -14.74
CA CYS A 21 37.67 -3.11 -14.79
C CYS A 21 38.36 -2.25 -15.87
N SER A 22 39.24 -2.84 -16.69
CA SER A 22 39.99 -2.13 -17.72
C SER A 22 39.17 -1.84 -18.99
N LYS A 23 39.65 -0.95 -19.86
CA LYS A 23 39.04 -0.73 -21.19
C LYS A 23 39.30 -1.95 -22.08
N ASN A 24 38.38 -2.24 -23.02
CA ASN A 24 38.43 -3.43 -23.90
C ASN A 24 39.84 -3.77 -24.42
N ASN A 25 40.60 -2.75 -24.83
CA ASN A 25 42.04 -2.86 -25.08
C ASN A 25 42.79 -2.00 -24.05
N PHE A 26 43.79 -2.60 -23.40
CA PHE A 26 44.64 -1.92 -22.44
C PHE A 26 46.11 -2.23 -22.71
N GLU A 27 46.98 -1.30 -22.35
CA GLU A 27 48.41 -1.54 -22.33
C GLU A 27 48.75 -2.44 -21.14
N CYS A 28 49.53 -3.50 -21.37
CA CYS A 28 49.89 -4.44 -20.33
C CYS A 28 50.43 -3.71 -19.09
N PRO A 29 49.79 -3.83 -17.91
CA PRO A 29 50.13 -3.05 -16.74
C PRO A 29 51.54 -3.37 -16.22
N GLU A 30 52.00 -4.61 -16.44
CA GLU A 30 53.27 -5.11 -15.92
C GLU A 30 54.45 -4.75 -16.83
N CYS A 31 54.35 -5.02 -18.13
CA CYS A 31 55.49 -4.85 -19.03
C CYS A 31 55.41 -3.65 -19.97
N LYS A 32 54.23 -3.03 -20.15
CA LYS A 32 54.02 -1.81 -20.97
C LYS A 32 54.58 -1.88 -22.40
N THR A 33 54.73 -3.08 -22.95
CA THR A 33 55.33 -3.29 -24.29
C THR A 33 54.33 -3.74 -25.33
N HIS A 34 53.11 -4.08 -24.91
CA HIS A 34 52.06 -4.54 -25.80
C HIS A 34 50.71 -4.11 -25.27
N THR A 35 49.77 -3.98 -26.20
CA THR A 35 48.36 -3.83 -25.95
C THR A 35 47.70 -5.19 -26.03
N THR A 36 46.89 -5.53 -25.04
CA THR A 36 46.10 -6.77 -25.01
C THR A 36 44.65 -6.44 -24.75
N SER A 37 43.74 -7.29 -25.22
CA SER A 37 42.33 -7.16 -24.90
C SER A 37 41.97 -7.89 -23.59
N GLN A 38 40.98 -7.34 -22.90
CA GLN A 38 40.38 -7.97 -21.72
C GLN A 38 39.88 -9.39 -22.04
N GLU A 39 39.24 -9.56 -23.20
CA GLU A 39 38.72 -10.84 -23.67
C GLU A 39 39.83 -11.87 -23.88
N GLU A 40 40.92 -11.50 -24.55
CA GLU A 40 42.06 -12.40 -24.76
C GLU A 40 42.64 -12.89 -23.43
N CYS A 41 42.80 -12.01 -22.43
CA CYS A 41 43.27 -12.40 -21.10
C CYS A 41 42.34 -13.40 -20.42
N LEU A 42 41.03 -13.11 -20.41
CA LEU A 42 40.06 -13.89 -19.63
C LEU A 42 39.70 -15.21 -20.29
N HIS A 43 39.78 -15.27 -21.62
CA HIS A 43 39.55 -16.49 -22.39
C HIS A 43 40.76 -17.42 -22.45
N LEU A 44 41.92 -17.03 -21.91
CA LEU A 44 43.04 -17.96 -21.72
C LEU A 44 42.57 -19.19 -20.94
N PRO A 45 42.81 -20.43 -21.42
CA PRO A 45 42.28 -21.64 -20.79
C PRO A 45 42.61 -21.76 -19.30
N ARG A 46 43.82 -21.32 -18.91
CA ARG A 46 44.26 -21.34 -17.51
C ARG A 46 43.51 -20.33 -16.64
N ASN A 47 43.26 -19.12 -17.15
CA ASN A 47 42.50 -18.11 -16.43
C ASN A 47 41.04 -18.53 -16.30
N LYS A 48 40.41 -18.96 -17.41
CA LYS A 48 39.04 -19.48 -17.41
C LYS A 48 38.84 -20.64 -16.43
N LEU A 49 39.82 -21.54 -16.31
CA LEU A 49 39.77 -22.65 -15.35
C LEU A 49 39.83 -22.17 -13.90
N ILE A 50 40.81 -21.32 -13.56
CA ILE A 50 41.03 -20.82 -12.20
C ILE A 50 39.84 -19.99 -11.72
N ILE A 51 39.33 -19.14 -12.60
CA ILE A 51 38.11 -18.36 -12.40
C ILE A 51 36.93 -19.31 -12.08
N ASN A 52 36.66 -20.29 -12.97
CA ASN A 52 35.50 -21.18 -12.80
C ASN A 52 35.58 -22.03 -11.54
N GLN A 53 36.78 -22.49 -11.17
CA GLN A 53 37.01 -23.18 -9.90
C GLN A 53 36.73 -22.27 -8.69
N THR A 54 37.13 -21.01 -8.77
CA THR A 54 36.89 -20.02 -7.72
C THR A 54 35.40 -19.73 -7.55
N ILE A 55 34.65 -19.56 -8.65
CA ILE A 55 33.18 -19.43 -8.61
C ILE A 55 32.54 -20.66 -7.99
N LEU A 56 32.91 -21.87 -8.45
CA LEU A 56 32.31 -23.10 -7.96
C LEU A 56 32.52 -23.25 -6.45
N ASN A 57 33.70 -22.91 -5.96
CA ASN A 57 33.99 -22.91 -4.54
C ASN A 57 33.17 -21.84 -3.78
N SER A 58 33.03 -20.64 -4.34
CA SER A 58 32.13 -19.61 -3.80
C SER A 58 30.68 -20.08 -3.72
N LYS A 59 30.13 -20.65 -4.79
CA LYS A 59 28.77 -21.23 -4.82
C LYS A 59 28.60 -22.36 -3.82
N LYS A 60 29.58 -23.26 -3.71
CA LYS A 60 29.58 -24.34 -2.70
C LYS A 60 29.59 -23.77 -1.28
N ASN A 61 30.33 -22.69 -1.02
CA ASN A 61 30.35 -22.04 0.29
C ASN A 61 29.01 -21.36 0.58
N LYS A 62 28.44 -20.60 -0.37
CA LYS A 62 27.09 -20.02 -0.26
C LYS A 62 26.05 -21.11 0.02
N PHE A 63 26.09 -22.23 -0.71
CA PHE A 63 25.20 -23.37 -0.47
C PHE A 63 25.39 -23.98 0.92
N LYS A 64 26.64 -24.17 1.38
CA LYS A 64 26.94 -24.62 2.73
C LYS A 64 26.41 -23.67 3.79
N ASP A 65 26.51 -22.36 3.58
CA ASP A 65 25.98 -21.37 4.52
C ASP A 65 24.45 -21.35 4.53
N CYS A 66 23.80 -21.55 3.38
CA CYS A 66 22.36 -21.80 3.31
C CYS A 66 21.98 -23.08 4.06
N LEU A 67 22.75 -24.17 3.91
CA LEU A 67 22.53 -25.40 4.66
C LEU A 67 22.67 -25.17 6.17
N LYS A 68 23.69 -24.43 6.61
CA LYS A 68 23.86 -24.06 8.04
C LYS A 68 22.67 -23.26 8.56
N LYS A 69 22.16 -22.29 7.77
CA LYS A 69 20.94 -21.56 8.15
C LYS A 69 19.74 -22.50 8.22
N LEU A 70 19.62 -23.43 7.26
CA LEU A 70 18.56 -24.43 7.25
C LEU A 70 18.63 -25.36 8.46
N GLU A 71 19.83 -25.70 8.95
CA GLU A 71 20.01 -26.53 10.16
C GLU A 71 19.26 -25.95 11.37
N LEU A 72 19.18 -24.62 11.51
CA LEU A 72 18.42 -23.99 12.59
C LEU A 72 16.96 -24.44 12.58
N TYR A 73 16.40 -24.69 11.40
CA TYR A 73 15.01 -25.09 11.20
C TYR A 73 14.82 -26.61 11.16
N LYS A 74 15.88 -27.41 11.05
CA LYS A 74 15.73 -28.88 10.90
C LYS A 74 15.27 -29.57 12.17
N ASN A 75 15.64 -29.04 13.33
CA ASN A 75 15.32 -29.66 14.60
C ASN A 75 13.83 -29.57 14.93
N ASP A 76 13.18 -28.47 14.56
CA ASP A 76 11.73 -28.31 14.70
C ASP A 76 11.16 -27.39 13.60
N PRO A 77 11.02 -27.88 12.37
CA PRO A 77 10.50 -27.06 11.26
C PRO A 77 9.04 -26.65 11.51
N LYS A 78 8.30 -27.47 12.28
CA LYS A 78 6.91 -27.17 12.61
C LYS A 78 6.81 -25.94 13.49
N PHE A 79 7.64 -25.83 14.53
CA PHE A 79 7.67 -24.64 15.39
C PHE A 79 7.85 -23.35 14.58
N TYR A 80 8.82 -23.30 13.66
CA TYR A 80 9.07 -22.08 12.89
C TYR A 80 7.95 -21.75 11.90
N ILE A 81 7.32 -22.77 11.30
CA ILE A 81 6.13 -22.58 10.49
C ILE A 81 5.00 -22.04 11.38
N ASP A 82 4.71 -22.67 12.50
CA ASP A 82 3.67 -22.25 13.44
C ASP A 82 3.92 -20.84 13.97
N GLU A 83 5.17 -20.46 14.25
CA GLU A 83 5.56 -19.11 14.67
C GLU A 83 5.23 -18.08 13.58
N SER A 84 5.52 -18.40 12.32
CA SER A 84 5.22 -17.52 11.18
C SER A 84 3.71 -17.28 11.03
N TYR A 85 2.89 -18.33 11.17
CA TYR A 85 1.43 -18.21 11.13
C TYR A 85 0.87 -17.54 12.40
N THR A 86 1.52 -17.72 13.55
CA THR A 86 1.13 -17.07 14.81
C THR A 86 1.28 -15.55 14.70
N LYS A 87 2.32 -15.06 14.02
CA LYS A 87 2.46 -13.61 13.75
C LYS A 87 1.26 -13.06 12.97
N ILE A 88 0.79 -13.78 11.95
CA ILE A 88 -0.40 -13.40 11.17
C ILE A 88 -1.65 -13.43 12.07
N LYS A 89 -1.83 -14.48 12.89
CA LYS A 89 -2.95 -14.57 13.84
C LYS A 89 -2.96 -13.40 14.82
N ASN A 90 -1.79 -13.02 15.36
CA ASN A 90 -1.67 -11.89 16.28
C ASN A 90 -2.07 -10.56 15.61
N ASN A 91 -1.71 -10.35 14.35
CA ASN A 91 -2.17 -9.16 13.61
C ASN A 91 -3.70 -9.14 13.45
N ILE A 92 -4.32 -10.29 13.18
CA ILE A 92 -5.78 -10.41 13.12
C ILE A 92 -6.41 -10.08 14.49
N TYR A 93 -5.82 -10.56 15.60
CA TYR A 93 -6.31 -10.24 16.94
C TYR A 93 -6.18 -8.75 17.27
N LEU A 94 -5.06 -8.12 16.94
CA LEU A 94 -4.88 -6.67 17.12
C LEU A 94 -5.92 -5.89 16.32
N ARG A 95 -6.10 -6.25 15.04
CA ARG A 95 -7.10 -5.60 14.18
C ARG A 95 -8.52 -5.72 14.72
N ARG A 96 -8.86 -6.87 15.33
CA ARG A 96 -10.15 -7.06 16.00
C ARG A 96 -10.37 -6.05 17.13
N GLU A 97 -9.38 -5.86 18.00
CA GLU A 97 -9.53 -4.94 19.13
C GLU A 97 -9.56 -3.47 18.67
N GLU A 98 -8.78 -3.11 17.65
CA GLU A 98 -8.87 -1.78 17.01
C GLU A 98 -10.27 -1.50 16.47
N ILE A 99 -10.85 -2.44 15.71
CA ILE A 99 -12.19 -2.29 15.12
C ILE A 99 -13.25 -2.15 16.21
N LYS A 100 -13.16 -2.92 17.31
CA LYS A 100 -14.08 -2.77 18.44
C LYS A 100 -14.04 -1.36 19.03
N ILE A 101 -12.84 -0.84 19.29
CA ILE A 101 -12.66 0.51 19.83
C ILE A 101 -13.25 1.54 18.86
N MET A 102 -12.96 1.41 17.56
CA MET A 102 -13.48 2.31 16.52
C MET A 102 -15.01 2.27 16.42
N LEU A 103 -15.61 1.08 16.42
CA LEU A 103 -17.07 0.91 16.34
C LEU A 103 -17.76 1.45 17.58
N ASN A 104 -17.28 1.12 18.78
CA ASN A 104 -17.84 1.62 20.03
C ASN A 104 -17.81 3.15 20.06
N LYS A 105 -16.67 3.76 19.70
CA LYS A 105 -16.58 5.22 19.62
C LYS A 105 -17.64 5.82 18.69
N LYS A 106 -17.85 5.24 17.51
CA LYS A 106 -18.90 5.72 16.57
C LYS A 106 -20.31 5.54 17.11
N ILE A 107 -20.57 4.43 17.80
CA ILE A 107 -21.85 4.16 18.45
C ILE A 107 -22.10 5.21 19.54
N ASP A 108 -21.11 5.44 20.40
CA ASP A 108 -21.20 6.40 21.51
C ASP A 108 -21.39 7.82 20.98
N GLU A 109 -20.62 8.25 19.98
CA GLU A 109 -20.79 9.57 19.34
C GLU A 109 -22.20 9.75 18.75
N TYR A 110 -22.75 8.74 18.09
CA TYR A 110 -24.10 8.80 17.56
C TYR A 110 -25.16 8.84 18.67
N PHE A 111 -24.99 8.00 19.70
CA PHE A 111 -25.86 7.95 20.87
C PHE A 111 -25.92 9.31 21.59
N GLU A 112 -24.78 9.91 21.89
CA GLU A 112 -24.70 11.21 22.56
C GLU A 112 -25.33 12.32 21.70
N ASN A 113 -25.18 12.27 20.37
CA ASN A 113 -25.85 13.21 19.48
C ASN A 113 -27.38 13.07 19.53
N LEU A 114 -27.91 11.84 19.59
CA LEU A 114 -29.36 11.62 19.73
C LEU A 114 -29.87 12.16 21.08
N LEU A 115 -29.15 11.93 22.17
CA LEU A 115 -29.51 12.50 23.47
C LEU A 115 -29.52 14.02 23.45
N LYS A 116 -28.48 14.62 22.87
CA LYS A 116 -28.40 16.07 22.71
C LYS A 116 -29.59 16.63 21.91
N MET A 117 -30.01 15.97 20.84
CA MET A 117 -31.19 16.39 20.07
C MET A 117 -32.47 16.38 20.92
N ILE A 118 -32.62 15.41 21.83
CA ILE A 118 -33.75 15.37 22.76
C ILE A 118 -33.69 16.55 23.74
N ASP A 119 -32.51 16.81 24.31
CA ASP A 119 -32.31 17.94 25.23
C ASP A 119 -32.58 19.29 24.55
N ASP A 120 -32.05 19.49 23.34
CA ASP A 120 -32.23 20.72 22.55
C ASP A 120 -33.74 20.96 22.22
N GLU A 121 -34.48 19.91 21.83
CA GLU A 121 -35.93 19.99 21.57
C GLU A 121 -36.72 20.26 22.86
N ARG A 122 -36.36 19.60 23.96
CA ARG A 122 -36.99 19.82 25.28
C ARG A 122 -36.83 21.27 25.70
N ASP A 123 -35.61 21.80 25.64
CA ASP A 123 -35.30 23.16 26.09
C ASP A 123 -36.01 24.19 25.20
N SER A 124 -36.07 23.95 23.89
CA SER A 124 -36.84 24.77 22.94
C SER A 124 -38.34 24.75 23.24
N ASN A 125 -38.92 23.57 23.49
CA ASN A 125 -40.33 23.44 23.83
C ASN A 125 -40.65 24.08 25.19
N PHE A 126 -39.75 24.00 26.17
CA PHE A 126 -39.90 24.62 27.48
C PHE A 126 -40.10 26.14 27.36
N VAL A 127 -39.30 26.82 26.54
CA VAL A 127 -39.45 28.27 26.28
C VAL A 127 -40.83 28.59 25.70
N VAL A 128 -41.25 27.85 24.67
CA VAL A 128 -42.56 28.05 24.01
C VAL A 128 -43.72 27.85 24.98
N VAL A 129 -43.64 26.81 25.81
CA VAL A 129 -44.66 26.48 26.79
C VAL A 129 -44.71 27.53 27.91
N PHE A 130 -43.55 27.99 28.38
CA PHE A 130 -43.48 29.02 29.43
C PHE A 130 -44.15 30.33 29.00
N ASP A 131 -43.96 30.76 27.74
CA ASP A 131 -44.64 31.95 27.23
C ASP A 131 -46.15 31.75 27.07
N LYS A 132 -46.60 30.55 26.72
CA LYS A 132 -48.03 30.21 26.71
C LYS A 132 -48.64 30.24 28.10
N LEU A 133 -47.93 29.78 29.14
CA LEU A 133 -48.42 29.83 30.52
C LEU A 133 -48.69 31.27 30.98
N LYS A 134 -47.84 32.23 30.62
CA LYS A 134 -48.08 33.66 30.91
C LYS A 134 -49.39 34.16 30.28
N GLN A 135 -49.67 33.75 29.04
CA GLN A 135 -50.91 34.12 28.35
C GLN A 135 -52.13 33.51 29.03
N ILE A 136 -52.04 32.25 29.49
CA ILE A 136 -53.12 31.57 30.23
C ILE A 136 -53.44 32.33 31.52
N SER A 137 -52.44 32.77 32.28
CA SER A 137 -52.66 33.57 33.50
C SER A 137 -53.39 34.90 33.23
N SER A 138 -53.13 35.55 32.09
CA SER A 138 -53.89 36.74 31.67
C SER A 138 -55.35 36.41 31.35
N LEU A 139 -55.59 35.31 30.63
CA LEU A 139 -56.95 34.84 30.29
C LEU A 139 -57.75 34.46 31.55
N GLU A 140 -57.10 33.84 32.54
CA GLU A 140 -57.72 33.49 33.81
C GLU A 140 -58.19 34.72 34.60
N GLN A 141 -57.36 35.77 34.64
CA GLN A 141 -57.72 37.05 35.26
C GLN A 141 -58.87 37.74 34.53
N GLU A 142 -58.82 37.79 33.19
CA GLU A 142 -59.92 38.36 32.38
C GLU A 142 -61.23 37.62 32.60
N THR A 143 -61.19 36.30 32.73
CA THR A 143 -62.37 35.46 32.96
C THR A 143 -62.93 35.67 34.37
N SER A 144 -62.06 35.79 35.38
CA SER A 144 -62.46 35.99 36.78
C SER A 144 -63.07 37.37 37.03
N ASN A 145 -62.68 38.38 36.25
CA ASN A 145 -63.20 39.75 36.36
C ASN A 145 -64.54 39.96 35.64
N PHE A 146 -65.10 38.93 35.00
CA PHE A 146 -66.36 39.06 34.28
C PHE A 146 -67.55 39.16 35.25
N ASN A 147 -68.31 40.25 35.13
CA ASN A 147 -69.53 40.46 35.90
C ASN A 147 -70.62 41.10 35.02
N VAL A 148 -71.83 40.54 35.04
CA VAL A 148 -72.99 41.07 34.32
C VAL A 148 -73.76 41.99 35.24
N LYS A 149 -73.65 43.32 35.05
CA LYS A 149 -74.36 44.31 35.89
C LYS A 149 -75.88 44.14 35.79
N GLU A 150 -76.55 44.11 36.93
CA GLU A 150 -78.00 43.89 37.04
C GLU A 150 -78.84 44.98 36.34
N ASP A 151 -78.30 46.20 36.20
CA ASP A 151 -79.04 47.36 35.67
C ASP A 151 -79.09 47.47 34.13
N SER A 152 -78.48 46.53 33.40
CA SER A 152 -78.45 46.54 31.93
C SER A 152 -79.69 45.88 31.28
N ASP A 153 -80.07 46.32 30.08
CA ASP A 153 -81.20 45.74 29.35
C ASP A 153 -80.92 44.28 28.94
N VAL A 154 -82.00 43.49 28.82
CA VAL A 154 -81.94 42.03 28.62
C VAL A 154 -81.20 41.65 27.32
N PHE A 155 -81.35 42.42 26.23
CA PHE A 155 -80.69 42.12 24.97
C PHE A 155 -79.17 42.36 25.05
N SER A 156 -78.75 43.43 25.72
CA SER A 156 -77.33 43.71 25.97
C SER A 156 -76.67 42.63 26.85
N LYS A 157 -77.38 42.13 27.87
CA LYS A 157 -76.90 41.00 28.70
C LYS A 157 -76.70 39.73 27.89
N ILE A 158 -77.68 39.37 27.05
CA ILE A 158 -77.60 38.17 26.19
C ILE A 158 -76.42 38.28 25.21
N LYS A 159 -76.18 39.47 24.63
CA LYS A 159 -75.06 39.71 23.72
C LYS A 159 -73.71 39.54 24.43
N LEU A 160 -73.53 40.15 25.60
CA LEU A 160 -72.31 40.03 26.40
C LEU A 160 -72.02 38.58 26.83
N ILE A 161 -73.06 37.84 27.25
CA ILE A 161 -72.92 36.42 27.61
C ILE A 161 -72.47 35.58 26.42
N LYS A 162 -73.02 35.82 25.22
CA LYS A 162 -72.61 35.09 24.00
C LYS A 162 -71.16 35.37 23.62
N GLU A 163 -70.73 36.63 23.67
CA GLU A 163 -69.35 37.02 23.39
C GLU A 163 -68.37 36.40 24.41
N PHE A 164 -68.73 36.41 25.69
CA PHE A 164 -67.91 35.82 26.74
C PHE A 164 -67.83 34.30 26.66
N LYS A 165 -68.95 33.62 26.34
CA LYS A 165 -68.97 32.18 26.09
C LYS A 165 -68.00 31.80 24.96
N SER A 166 -68.03 32.53 23.84
CA SER A 166 -67.11 32.30 22.72
C SER A 166 -65.65 32.48 23.11
N LYS A 167 -65.33 33.41 24.02
CA LYS A 167 -63.98 33.60 24.56
C LYS A 167 -63.54 32.44 25.46
N ILE A 168 -64.42 31.95 26.35
CA ILE A 168 -64.13 30.78 27.20
C ILE A 168 -63.90 29.54 26.34
N ASP A 169 -64.73 29.30 25.33
CA ASP A 169 -64.57 28.16 24.42
C ASP A 169 -63.21 28.21 23.70
N SER A 170 -62.82 29.40 23.23
CA SER A 170 -61.52 29.62 22.58
C SER A 170 -60.34 29.46 23.54
N GLY A 171 -60.46 29.97 24.77
CA GLY A 171 -59.45 29.84 25.83
C GLY A 171 -59.27 28.39 26.28
N THR A 172 -60.37 27.64 26.42
CA THR A 172 -60.37 26.22 26.76
C THR A 172 -59.60 25.42 25.72
N HIS A 173 -59.90 25.62 24.44
CA HIS A 173 -59.18 24.97 23.34
C HIS A 173 -57.68 25.31 23.33
N PHE A 174 -57.32 26.56 23.63
CA PHE A 174 -55.92 26.99 23.73
C PHE A 174 -55.17 26.29 24.89
N VAL A 175 -55.82 26.14 26.05
CA VAL A 175 -55.27 25.43 27.21
C VAL A 175 -55.11 23.94 26.90
N GLU A 176 -56.12 23.28 26.33
CA GLU A 176 -56.07 21.85 25.96
C GLU A 176 -54.93 21.55 24.98
N ASN A 177 -54.78 22.36 23.93
CA ASN A 177 -53.68 22.24 22.96
C ASN A 177 -52.32 22.49 23.64
N THR A 178 -52.26 23.36 24.66
CA THR A 178 -51.03 23.59 25.41
C THR A 178 -50.71 22.40 26.34
N ILE A 179 -51.70 21.77 26.97
CA ILE A 179 -51.56 20.54 27.76
C ILE A 179 -51.03 19.38 26.91
N GLU A 180 -51.46 19.25 25.65
CA GLU A 180 -50.96 18.22 24.75
C GLU A 180 -49.43 18.32 24.54
N LYS A 181 -48.88 19.55 24.49
CA LYS A 181 -47.44 19.78 24.38
C LYS A 181 -46.62 19.38 25.61
N PHE A 182 -47.25 19.28 26.79
CA PHE A 182 -46.61 18.76 28.01
C PHE A 182 -46.61 17.24 28.08
N THR A 183 -47.60 16.61 27.45
CA THR A 183 -47.91 15.19 27.65
C THR A 183 -47.41 14.30 26.52
N LYS A 184 -47.09 14.87 25.35
CA LYS A 184 -46.58 14.12 24.19
C LYS A 184 -45.26 14.70 23.70
N ALA A 185 -44.23 13.87 23.68
CA ALA A 185 -42.99 14.19 22.98
C ALA A 185 -43.20 14.11 21.47
N ASN A 186 -42.68 15.08 20.72
CA ASN A 186 -42.78 15.12 19.26
C ASN A 186 -41.76 14.21 18.57
N LEU A 187 -40.73 13.77 19.29
CA LEU A 187 -39.69 12.90 18.78
C LEU A 187 -40.03 11.43 19.01
N LYS A 188 -39.76 10.60 18.00
CA LYS A 188 -39.87 9.14 18.07
C LYS A 188 -38.61 8.52 17.50
N LEU A 189 -38.10 7.49 18.18
CA LEU A 189 -37.01 6.68 17.65
C LEU A 189 -37.56 5.68 16.63
N MET A 190 -36.92 5.58 15.47
CA MET A 190 -37.21 4.58 14.46
C MET A 190 -36.02 3.63 14.38
N GLU A 191 -36.28 2.32 14.38
CA GLU A 191 -35.24 1.31 14.22
C GLU A 191 -34.76 1.27 12.77
N SER A 192 -33.45 1.14 12.57
CA SER A 192 -32.85 0.92 11.25
C SER A 192 -32.70 -0.57 10.97
N ASN A 193 -32.85 -0.96 9.70
CA ASN A 193 -32.72 -2.34 9.22
C ASN A 193 -31.40 -2.59 8.47
N GLU A 194 -30.41 -1.69 8.57
CA GLU A 194 -29.14 -1.82 7.85
C GLU A 194 -28.15 -2.76 8.55
N HIS A 195 -27.52 -3.65 7.78
CA HIS A 195 -26.52 -4.59 8.27
C HIS A 195 -25.09 -4.03 8.19
N ILE A 196 -24.29 -4.27 9.23
CA ILE A 196 -22.86 -3.92 9.25
C ILE A 196 -22.05 -4.97 8.50
N ASP A 197 -21.27 -4.53 7.50
CA ASP A 197 -20.39 -5.39 6.71
C ASP A 197 -19.02 -5.56 7.38
N ILE A 198 -18.79 -6.72 8.01
CA ILE A 198 -17.58 -7.01 8.79
C ILE A 198 -16.34 -7.24 7.91
N THR A 199 -16.49 -7.79 6.70
CA THR A 199 -15.34 -8.10 5.84
C THR A 199 -14.64 -6.82 5.39
N LYS A 200 -15.41 -5.77 5.10
CA LYS A 200 -14.88 -4.43 4.79
C LYS A 200 -14.12 -3.80 5.96
N LEU A 201 -14.46 -4.13 7.21
CA LEU A 201 -13.81 -3.56 8.38
C LEU A 201 -12.45 -4.24 8.67
N PHE A 202 -12.40 -5.57 8.54
CA PHE A 202 -11.21 -6.39 8.82
C PHE A 202 -10.21 -6.45 7.66
N GLY A 203 -10.69 -6.46 6.42
CA GLY A 203 -9.89 -6.78 5.24
C GLY A 203 -9.82 -8.28 4.96
N GLU A 204 -9.05 -8.65 3.94
CA GLU A 204 -8.95 -10.03 3.44
C GLU A 204 -7.50 -10.52 3.45
N LEU A 205 -7.32 -11.83 3.67
CA LEU A 205 -6.02 -12.46 3.48
C LEU A 205 -5.78 -12.73 1.99
N PHE A 206 -4.55 -12.50 1.56
CA PHE A 206 -4.11 -12.77 0.20
C PHE A 206 -2.76 -13.48 0.19
N LEU A 207 -2.50 -14.21 -0.89
CA LEU A 207 -1.23 -14.89 -1.09
C LEU A 207 -0.11 -13.89 -1.36
N GLY A 208 0.96 -13.98 -0.56
CA GLY A 208 2.15 -13.15 -0.77
C GLY A 208 2.79 -13.37 -2.14
N PRO A 209 3.52 -12.38 -2.68
CA PRO A 209 4.16 -12.51 -3.97
C PRO A 209 5.40 -13.42 -3.90
N GLU A 210 5.74 -14.01 -5.04
CA GLU A 210 6.89 -14.92 -5.20
C GLU A 210 7.94 -14.28 -6.11
N THR A 211 9.23 -14.56 -5.85
CA THR A 211 10.33 -14.11 -6.71
C THR A 211 11.13 -15.31 -7.18
N ASN A 212 11.22 -15.47 -8.49
CA ASN A 212 11.93 -16.54 -9.18
C ASN A 212 13.09 -15.93 -9.98
N ILE A 213 14.31 -16.44 -9.79
CA ILE A 213 15.46 -15.99 -10.58
C ILE A 213 15.62 -16.98 -11.74
N ILE A 214 15.56 -16.49 -12.98
CA ILE A 214 15.35 -17.33 -14.18
C ILE A 214 16.67 -17.60 -14.89
N SER A 215 17.53 -16.58 -14.99
CA SER A 215 18.78 -16.68 -15.73
C SER A 215 19.90 -15.82 -15.14
N TYR A 216 21.11 -16.35 -15.27
CA TYR A 216 22.36 -15.75 -14.87
C TYR A 216 23.24 -15.63 -16.13
N GLY A 217 23.28 -14.44 -16.74
CA GLY A 217 24.32 -14.03 -17.70
C GLY A 217 24.46 -14.79 -19.03
N SER A 218 25.40 -14.29 -19.83
CA SER A 218 25.85 -14.84 -21.12
C SER A 218 27.01 -15.84 -20.91
N GLU A 219 27.25 -16.76 -21.85
CA GLU A 219 28.36 -17.74 -21.76
C GLU A 219 29.77 -17.12 -21.67
N GLN A 220 29.88 -15.80 -21.86
CA GLN A 220 31.11 -15.02 -21.77
C GLN A 220 31.36 -14.43 -20.36
N ASP A 221 30.37 -14.48 -19.45
CA ASP A 221 30.53 -13.96 -18.11
C ASP A 221 31.51 -14.82 -17.31
N ILE A 222 32.42 -14.12 -16.64
CA ILE A 222 33.56 -14.72 -15.98
C ILE A 222 33.14 -15.32 -14.64
N ASP A 223 32.14 -14.74 -13.97
CA ASP A 223 31.76 -15.07 -12.59
C ASP A 223 30.39 -14.50 -12.20
N ASP A 224 29.66 -15.17 -11.29
CA ASP A 224 28.31 -14.78 -10.85
C ASP A 224 28.28 -13.39 -10.18
N ASP A 225 29.34 -12.92 -9.53
CA ASP A 225 29.33 -11.61 -8.85
C ASP A 225 29.70 -10.48 -9.84
N SER A 226 30.44 -10.81 -10.90
CA SER A 226 30.87 -9.95 -11.99
C SER A 226 29.85 -9.81 -13.12
N ARG A 227 28.75 -10.58 -13.06
CA ARG A 227 27.74 -10.67 -14.11
C ARG A 227 27.30 -9.29 -14.58
N SER A 228 27.34 -9.10 -15.89
CA SER A 228 26.89 -7.88 -16.52
C SER A 228 25.37 -7.79 -16.59
N GLU A 229 24.68 -8.94 -16.53
CA GLU A 229 23.23 -9.00 -16.64
C GLU A 229 22.57 -10.12 -15.81
N ALA A 230 21.31 -9.91 -15.42
CA ALA A 230 20.47 -10.93 -14.80
C ALA A 230 19.00 -10.71 -15.12
N THR A 231 18.23 -11.80 -15.11
CA THR A 231 16.77 -11.75 -15.26
C THR A 231 16.08 -12.45 -14.11
N PHE A 232 15.14 -11.76 -13.45
CA PHE A 232 14.28 -12.36 -12.42
C PHE A 232 12.80 -12.03 -12.68
N GLN A 233 11.92 -12.92 -12.25
CA GLN A 233 10.47 -12.78 -12.32
C GLN A 233 9.91 -12.56 -10.91
N PHE A 234 8.95 -11.64 -10.83
CA PHE A 234 8.18 -11.32 -9.66
C PHE A 234 6.71 -11.64 -9.95
N VAL A 235 6.20 -12.69 -9.32
CA VAL A 235 4.83 -13.16 -9.48
C VAL A 235 3.99 -12.57 -8.36
N ILE A 236 2.96 -11.81 -8.73
CA ILE A 236 2.00 -11.25 -7.79
C ILE A 236 0.75 -12.10 -7.88
N ASN A 237 0.50 -12.87 -6.81
CA ASN A 237 -0.70 -13.69 -6.63
C ASN A 237 -1.85 -12.85 -6.06
N ASP A 238 -3.08 -13.37 -6.15
CA ASP A 238 -4.30 -12.69 -5.72
C ASP A 238 -4.37 -11.23 -6.25
N PHE A 239 -3.98 -11.03 -7.50
CA PHE A 239 -3.79 -9.70 -8.09
C PHE A 239 -5.09 -8.89 -8.08
N SER A 240 -6.23 -9.53 -8.32
CA SER A 240 -7.56 -8.93 -8.29
C SER A 240 -7.93 -8.31 -6.92
N LYS A 241 -7.34 -8.82 -5.83
CA LYS A 241 -7.47 -8.26 -4.47
C LYS A 241 -6.47 -7.13 -4.22
N CYS A 242 -5.25 -7.30 -4.71
CA CYS A 242 -4.17 -6.30 -4.56
C CYS A 242 -4.59 -4.95 -5.16
N ILE A 243 -5.20 -4.93 -6.34
CA ILE A 243 -5.63 -3.69 -7.02
C ILE A 243 -6.74 -2.93 -6.28
N LYS A 244 -7.51 -3.59 -5.41
CA LYS A 244 -8.57 -2.97 -4.60
C LYS A 244 -8.03 -2.36 -3.30
N SER A 245 -6.82 -2.73 -2.91
CA SER A 245 -6.19 -2.29 -1.67
C SER A 245 -5.59 -0.89 -1.84
N LYS A 246 -5.84 0.00 -0.87
CA LYS A 246 -5.20 1.33 -0.83
C LYS A 246 -3.80 1.22 -0.22
N ASN A 247 -2.80 1.86 -0.83
CA ASN A 247 -1.43 1.95 -0.32
C ASN A 247 -0.70 0.60 -0.12
N LEU A 248 -1.06 -0.44 -0.88
CA LEU A 248 -0.36 -1.72 -0.83
C LEU A 248 1.01 -1.61 -1.52
N LYS A 249 2.05 -2.08 -0.82
CA LYS A 249 3.43 -2.13 -1.32
C LYS A 249 3.94 -3.57 -1.27
N LEU A 250 4.37 -4.07 -2.42
CA LEU A 250 4.95 -5.40 -2.57
C LEU A 250 6.43 -5.27 -2.94
N THR A 251 7.28 -6.16 -2.45
CA THR A 251 8.73 -6.11 -2.64
C THR A 251 9.26 -7.48 -3.01
N SER A 252 10.09 -7.56 -4.06
CA SER A 252 10.72 -8.79 -4.51
C SER A 252 11.87 -9.22 -3.58
N LYS A 253 12.36 -10.44 -3.78
CA LYS A 253 13.69 -10.81 -3.28
C LYS A 253 14.78 -10.00 -4.01
N GLN A 254 15.95 -9.89 -3.39
CA GLN A 254 17.12 -9.20 -3.94
C GLN A 254 17.75 -10.02 -5.08
N CYS A 255 18.15 -9.34 -6.16
CA CYS A 255 18.90 -9.87 -7.29
C CYS A 255 20.25 -9.17 -7.40
N ILE A 256 21.35 -9.93 -7.50
CA ILE A 256 22.71 -9.35 -7.56
C ILE A 256 23.16 -9.19 -9.02
N VAL A 257 23.63 -8.00 -9.43
CA VAL A 257 24.26 -7.73 -10.74
C VAL A 257 25.43 -6.78 -10.52
N ARG A 258 26.62 -7.05 -11.07
CA ARG A 258 27.86 -6.28 -10.80
C ARG A 258 28.15 -6.08 -9.30
N ASN A 259 27.92 -7.10 -8.47
CA ASN A 259 28.03 -7.06 -7.01
C ASN A 259 27.07 -6.07 -6.29
N LEU A 260 26.01 -5.64 -6.97
CA LEU A 260 25.01 -4.69 -6.49
C LEU A 260 23.67 -5.39 -6.24
N GLU A 261 22.97 -5.09 -5.14
CA GLU A 261 21.65 -5.65 -4.83
C GLU A 261 20.53 -4.82 -5.46
N TRP A 262 19.76 -5.45 -6.36
CA TRP A 262 18.62 -4.87 -7.04
C TRP A 262 17.33 -5.48 -6.52
N THR A 263 16.32 -4.66 -6.25
CA THR A 263 15.02 -5.10 -5.72
C THR A 263 13.89 -4.39 -6.46
N LEU A 264 12.90 -5.15 -6.92
CA LEU A 264 11.68 -4.59 -7.50
C LEU A 264 10.66 -4.32 -6.39
N VAL A 265 10.10 -3.12 -6.43
CA VAL A 265 9.03 -2.66 -5.55
C VAL A 265 7.84 -2.29 -6.41
N ILE A 266 6.68 -2.85 -6.09
CA ILE A 266 5.42 -2.55 -6.76
C ILE A 266 4.51 -1.81 -5.78
N GLU A 267 4.04 -0.63 -6.18
CA GLU A 267 3.10 0.18 -5.42
C GLU A 267 1.80 0.31 -6.21
N PHE A 268 0.68 0.04 -5.54
CA PHE A 268 -0.66 0.18 -6.13
C PHE A 268 -1.28 1.53 -5.76
N ASN A 269 -1.95 2.17 -6.73
CA ASN A 269 -2.87 3.29 -6.53
C ASN A 269 -2.27 4.50 -5.81
N LYS A 270 -1.23 5.12 -6.38
CA LYS A 270 -0.52 6.26 -5.78
C LYS A 270 -1.16 7.65 -6.03
N ARG A 271 -2.21 7.75 -6.86
CA ARG A 271 -2.85 9.03 -7.21
C ARG A 271 -4.34 8.99 -6.90
N GLU A 272 -4.81 9.97 -6.12
CA GLU A 272 -6.21 10.04 -5.64
C GLU A 272 -7.24 10.31 -6.76
N ASN A 273 -6.80 10.75 -7.95
CA ASN A 273 -7.68 11.19 -9.05
C ASN A 273 -7.38 10.59 -10.45
N ASP A 274 -6.39 9.69 -10.60
CA ASP A 274 -6.05 9.06 -11.89
C ASP A 274 -6.54 7.60 -11.94
N GLU A 275 -6.69 7.03 -13.15
CA GLU A 275 -6.95 5.61 -13.32
C GLU A 275 -5.92 4.76 -12.55
N PRO A 276 -6.34 3.65 -11.90
CA PRO A 276 -5.45 2.83 -11.10
C PRO A 276 -4.30 2.27 -11.97
N GLY A 277 -3.08 2.73 -11.70
CA GLY A 277 -1.86 2.35 -12.42
C GLY A 277 -0.98 1.40 -11.61
N LEU A 278 -0.23 0.54 -12.29
CA LEU A 278 0.83 -0.26 -11.69
C LEU A 278 2.13 0.56 -11.67
N HIS A 279 2.53 1.03 -10.49
CA HIS A 279 3.80 1.75 -10.34
C HIS A 279 4.91 0.78 -9.94
N SER A 280 5.95 0.69 -10.76
CA SER A 280 7.11 -0.14 -10.47
C SER A 280 8.34 0.72 -10.20
N ILE A 281 8.95 0.51 -9.04
CA ILE A 281 10.17 1.15 -8.61
C ILE A 281 11.24 0.07 -8.54
N LEU A 282 12.34 0.23 -9.27
CA LEU A 282 13.52 -0.59 -9.05
C LEU A 282 14.44 0.16 -8.10
N VAL A 283 14.76 -0.48 -6.98
CA VAL A 283 15.64 0.05 -5.94
C VAL A 283 16.97 -0.69 -6.02
N TYR A 284 18.06 0.07 -6.02
CA TYR A 284 19.42 -0.41 -5.90
C TYR A 284 19.94 -0.13 -4.48
N ASN A 285 20.52 -1.14 -3.84
CA ASN A 285 21.27 -1.02 -2.59
C ASN A 285 22.71 -1.55 -2.79
N PRO A 286 23.75 -0.76 -2.48
CA PRO A 286 25.12 -1.27 -2.42
C PRO A 286 25.27 -2.24 -1.25
N THR A 287 25.97 -3.34 -1.49
CA THR A 287 26.36 -4.31 -0.46
C THR A 287 27.49 -3.78 0.45
N SER A 288 28.30 -2.82 -0.02
CA SER A 288 29.39 -2.21 0.73
C SER A 288 29.20 -0.68 0.85
N ARG A 289 29.37 -0.14 2.06
CA ARG A 289 29.10 1.29 2.39
C ARG A 289 30.31 2.22 2.24
N SER A 290 31.43 1.74 1.71
CA SER A 290 32.72 2.39 1.95
C SER A 290 33.20 3.36 0.88
N HIS A 291 32.76 3.29 -0.38
CA HIS A 291 33.25 4.22 -1.43
C HIS A 291 32.09 4.81 -2.26
N LYS A 292 32.33 5.93 -2.94
CA LYS A 292 31.35 6.54 -3.84
C LYS A 292 31.49 5.92 -5.22
N TRP A 293 30.47 5.18 -5.65
CA TRP A 293 30.42 4.60 -6.99
C TRP A 293 29.21 5.11 -7.75
N ASN A 294 29.33 5.12 -9.08
CA ASN A 294 28.19 5.17 -9.98
C ASN A 294 28.15 3.88 -10.81
N VAL A 295 26.97 3.55 -11.31
CA VAL A 295 26.80 2.49 -12.30
C VAL A 295 25.76 2.92 -13.30
N ASN A 296 26.08 2.79 -14.58
CA ASN A 296 25.07 2.89 -15.62
C ASN A 296 24.43 1.51 -15.81
N ALA A 297 23.12 1.43 -15.72
CA ALA A 297 22.39 0.20 -15.98
C ALA A 297 21.23 0.44 -16.92
N ARG A 298 21.14 -0.43 -17.94
CA ARG A 298 19.96 -0.63 -18.75
C ARG A 298 19.05 -1.63 -18.06
N LEU A 299 17.85 -1.20 -17.77
CA LEU A 299 16.81 -1.95 -17.12
C LEU A 299 15.69 -2.18 -18.10
N GLU A 300 15.18 -3.39 -18.13
CA GLU A 300 14.03 -3.77 -18.92
C GLU A 300 13.02 -4.46 -18.00
N VAL A 301 11.91 -3.79 -17.74
CA VAL A 301 10.79 -4.31 -16.97
C VAL A 301 9.72 -4.75 -17.95
N LYS A 302 9.37 -6.03 -17.91
CA LYS A 302 8.33 -6.65 -18.73
C LYS A 302 7.20 -7.13 -17.85
N LEU A 303 5.98 -6.71 -18.16
CA LEU A 303 4.80 -7.43 -17.70
C LEU A 303 4.50 -8.53 -18.72
N LEU A 304 4.69 -9.78 -18.30
CA LEU A 304 4.60 -10.93 -19.19
C LEU A 304 3.15 -11.19 -19.63
N ASN A 305 2.98 -11.46 -20.91
CA ASN A 305 1.77 -12.04 -21.45
C ASN A 305 1.75 -13.55 -21.16
N THR A 306 0.59 -14.05 -20.77
CA THR A 306 0.38 -15.45 -20.33
C THR A 306 0.49 -16.47 -21.47
N THR A 307 0.46 -16.05 -22.73
CA THR A 307 0.46 -16.94 -23.90
C THR A 307 1.60 -16.69 -24.89
N ASP A 308 2.00 -15.44 -25.07
CA ASP A 308 3.07 -15.07 -26.01
C ASP A 308 3.94 -13.96 -25.43
N ASN A 309 5.17 -14.30 -25.06
CA ASN A 309 6.12 -13.35 -24.49
C ASN A 309 6.40 -12.14 -25.39
N LEU A 310 6.21 -12.22 -26.71
CA LEU A 310 6.40 -11.09 -27.63
C LEU A 310 5.32 -10.01 -27.47
N GLN A 311 4.15 -10.36 -26.92
CA GLN A 311 3.04 -9.44 -26.64
C GLN A 311 3.10 -8.85 -25.22
N SER A 312 4.19 -9.12 -24.49
CA SER A 312 4.43 -8.56 -23.15
C SER A 312 4.57 -7.04 -23.20
N VAL A 313 4.13 -6.34 -22.16
CA VAL A 313 4.34 -4.90 -22.05
C VAL A 313 5.75 -4.66 -21.54
N VAL A 314 6.61 -4.12 -22.41
CA VAL A 314 8.01 -3.84 -22.09
C VAL A 314 8.21 -2.34 -21.85
N ARG A 315 8.97 -2.02 -20.81
CA ARG A 315 9.56 -0.71 -20.59
C ARG A 315 11.05 -0.87 -20.38
N THR A 316 11.82 -0.12 -21.14
CA THR A 316 13.26 -0.10 -21.03
C THR A 316 13.69 1.29 -20.61
N MET A 317 14.69 1.36 -19.75
CA MET A 317 15.30 2.60 -19.32
C MET A 317 16.77 2.37 -19.11
N GLU A 318 17.59 3.34 -19.47
CA GLU A 318 18.99 3.36 -19.12
C GLU A 318 19.19 4.54 -18.16
N ASN A 319 19.79 4.28 -17.00
CA ASN A 319 19.97 5.30 -15.99
C ASN A 319 21.29 5.12 -15.23
N TRP A 320 21.82 6.24 -14.77
CA TRP A 320 22.96 6.29 -13.86
C TRP A 320 22.46 6.23 -12.43
N PHE A 321 22.92 5.23 -11.69
CA PHE A 321 22.64 5.04 -10.27
C PHE A 321 23.85 5.49 -9.47
N PHE A 322 23.65 6.31 -8.44
CA PHE A 322 24.73 6.79 -7.57
C PHE A 322 24.47 6.38 -6.13
N ASP A 323 25.53 5.99 -5.42
CA ASP A 323 25.41 5.59 -4.01
C ASP A 323 24.99 6.76 -3.09
N THR A 324 25.23 8.02 -3.47
CA THR A 324 24.88 9.15 -2.58
C THR A 324 23.51 9.76 -2.86
N ASN A 325 23.03 9.77 -4.10
CA ASN A 325 21.74 10.36 -4.52
C ASN A 325 21.23 9.59 -5.76
N HIS A 326 19.92 9.29 -5.87
CA HIS A 326 19.34 8.46 -6.96
C HIS A 326 19.63 6.95 -6.84
N LYS A 327 19.20 6.35 -5.73
CA LYS A 327 19.26 4.88 -5.46
C LYS A 327 18.14 4.08 -6.11
N TYR A 328 17.25 4.72 -6.83
CA TYR A 328 16.09 4.08 -7.40
C TYR A 328 15.76 4.73 -8.72
N CYS A 329 14.98 4.00 -9.50
CA CYS A 329 14.34 4.53 -10.69
C CYS A 329 12.88 4.08 -10.71
N SER A 330 12.00 5.01 -11.05
CA SER A 330 10.58 4.73 -11.19
C SER A 330 10.20 4.53 -12.65
N PHE A 331 9.31 3.58 -12.88
CA PHE A 331 8.46 3.56 -14.06
C PHE A 331 7.09 4.01 -13.56
N ASP A 332 6.90 5.33 -13.57
CA ASP A 332 5.61 5.96 -13.38
C ASP A 332 4.68 5.43 -14.48
N ASP A 333 3.71 4.59 -14.08
CA ASP A 333 2.71 3.97 -14.95
C ASP A 333 3.26 2.92 -15.95
N LEU A 334 3.86 1.83 -15.43
CA LEU A 334 4.29 0.67 -16.23
C LEU A 334 3.17 0.22 -17.18
N VAL A 335 1.94 0.13 -16.64
CA VAL A 335 0.72 -0.16 -17.37
C VAL A 335 -0.51 0.22 -16.53
N CYS A 336 -1.59 0.67 -17.18
CA CYS A 336 -2.88 0.88 -16.51
C CYS A 336 -3.50 -0.48 -16.11
N ILE A 337 -4.06 -0.57 -14.90
CA ILE A 337 -4.67 -1.81 -14.39
C ILE A 337 -5.81 -2.27 -15.31
N ASN A 338 -6.59 -1.36 -15.89
CA ASN A 338 -7.64 -1.71 -16.86
C ASN A 338 -7.08 -2.49 -18.06
N LYS A 339 -5.89 -2.11 -18.54
CA LYS A 339 -5.21 -2.82 -19.64
C LYS A 339 -4.72 -4.19 -19.20
N VAL A 340 -4.22 -4.33 -17.97
CA VAL A 340 -3.77 -5.61 -17.41
C VAL A 340 -4.93 -6.58 -17.25
N MET A 341 -6.06 -6.09 -16.72
CA MET A 341 -7.25 -6.88 -16.43
C MET A 341 -8.10 -7.20 -17.67
N ASN A 342 -7.84 -6.55 -18.82
CA ASN A 342 -8.54 -6.86 -20.06
C ASN A 342 -8.11 -8.24 -20.59
N PRO A 343 -9.04 -9.22 -20.71
CA PRO A 343 -8.72 -10.58 -21.16
C PRO A 343 -8.05 -10.64 -22.53
N GLU A 344 -8.33 -9.70 -23.44
CA GLU A 344 -7.74 -9.67 -24.79
C GLU A 344 -6.24 -9.43 -24.77
N ASN A 345 -5.75 -8.68 -23.77
CA ASN A 345 -4.32 -8.38 -23.63
C ASN A 345 -3.54 -9.54 -23.03
N LYS A 346 -4.22 -10.51 -22.40
CA LYS A 346 -3.65 -11.72 -21.80
C LYS A 346 -2.46 -11.47 -20.84
N LEU A 347 -2.40 -10.30 -20.20
CA LEU A 347 -1.37 -9.91 -19.22
C LEU A 347 -1.67 -10.42 -17.80
N TYR A 348 -2.92 -10.79 -17.55
CA TYR A 348 -3.40 -11.33 -16.29
C TYR A 348 -3.79 -12.80 -16.46
N ASN A 349 -3.30 -13.65 -15.56
CA ASN A 349 -3.68 -15.05 -15.51
C ASN A 349 -4.96 -15.20 -14.70
N HIS A 350 -6.10 -15.35 -15.39
CA HIS A 350 -7.42 -15.50 -14.76
C HIS A 350 -7.56 -16.80 -13.95
N GLU A 351 -6.87 -17.88 -14.34
CA GLU A 351 -6.96 -19.17 -13.63
C GLU A 351 -6.22 -19.12 -12.28
N LYS A 352 -5.08 -18.41 -12.23
CA LYS A 352 -4.21 -18.30 -11.05
C LYS A 352 -4.40 -17.01 -10.25
N ASP A 353 -5.25 -16.09 -10.71
CA ASP A 353 -5.37 -14.72 -10.19
C ASP A 353 -3.99 -14.06 -9.99
N SER A 354 -3.19 -14.03 -11.05
CA SER A 354 -1.79 -13.58 -10.92
C SER A 354 -1.30 -12.79 -12.11
N ILE A 355 -0.31 -11.92 -11.87
CA ILE A 355 0.52 -11.33 -12.92
C ILE A 355 1.99 -11.69 -12.70
N THR A 356 2.78 -11.62 -13.76
CA THR A 356 4.23 -11.88 -13.68
C THR A 356 5.01 -10.72 -14.30
N ILE A 357 5.85 -10.10 -13.48
CA ILE A 357 6.73 -9.01 -13.90
C ILE A 357 8.14 -9.57 -13.99
N GLU A 358 8.71 -9.58 -15.18
CA GLU A 358 10.10 -9.93 -15.42
C GLU A 358 10.95 -8.66 -15.45
N VAL A 359 12.10 -8.69 -14.79
CA VAL A 359 13.07 -7.61 -14.80
C VAL A 359 14.38 -8.17 -15.33
N ASN A 360 14.81 -7.65 -16.47
CA ASN A 360 16.14 -7.83 -17.00
C ASN A 360 16.98 -6.59 -16.64
N ILE A 361 18.12 -6.83 -16.01
CA ILE A 361 19.06 -5.80 -15.59
C ILE A 361 20.33 -6.06 -16.36
N LYS A 362 20.85 -5.04 -17.04
CA LYS A 362 22.16 -5.05 -17.68
C LYS A 362 22.95 -3.84 -17.22
N ALA A 363 23.96 -4.07 -16.38
CA ALA A 363 24.76 -3.03 -15.78
C ALA A 363 26.19 -2.99 -16.36
N GLN A 364 26.65 -1.77 -16.65
CA GLN A 364 28.05 -1.50 -16.92
C GLN A 364 28.89 -1.71 -15.66
N LEU A 365 30.21 -1.72 -15.80
CA LEU A 365 31.11 -1.79 -14.66
C LEU A 365 30.91 -0.57 -13.76
N PRO A 366 30.75 -0.75 -12.43
CA PRO A 366 30.70 0.38 -11.51
C PRO A 366 31.99 1.20 -11.58
N GLN A 367 31.86 2.52 -11.65
CA GLN A 367 33.00 3.43 -11.68
C GLN A 367 33.16 4.10 -10.32
N LEU A 368 34.39 4.19 -9.84
CA LEU A 368 34.74 5.01 -8.68
C LEU A 368 34.58 6.49 -9.06
N ILE A 369 33.83 7.22 -8.25
CA ILE A 369 33.76 8.67 -8.37
C ILE A 369 34.96 9.22 -7.59
N GLU A 370 36.04 9.51 -8.32
CA GLU A 370 37.17 10.27 -7.76
C GLU A 370 36.66 11.66 -7.33
N LYS A 371 37.16 12.13 -6.18
CA LYS A 371 36.82 13.45 -5.64
C LYS A 371 37.48 14.58 -6.40
#